data_AF-A0A6L7S3G8-F1
#
_entry.id   AF-A0A6L7S3G8-F1
#
_cell.length_a   1.000
_cell.length_b   1.000
_cell.length_c   1.000
_cell.angle_alpha   90.00
_cell.angle_beta   90.00
_cell.angle_gamma   90.00
#
_symmetry.space_group_name_H-M   'P 1'
#
loop_
_entity.id
_entity.type
_entity.pdbx_description
1 polymer ?
#
loop_
_entity_poly.entity_id
_entity_poly.type
_entity_poly.pdbx_seq_one_letter_code
_entity_poly.pdbx_strand_id
1 'polypeptide(L)'
;MKGTLALSYIIPKKYFYAIRPALALRWLRERPDPPPMDLPRLRAGLWLDPGLDEAIERLLVAKSGSSELGTGPRIGDLDRFVEEEFALACAVGGTDVDHDPDLLDDANRVFREIVDGDL
;
A
#
# COMPACT_ATOMS: atom_id res chain seq x y z
N MET A 1 -10.53 10.43 28.08
CA MET A 1 -10.12 11.72 27.46
C MET A 1 -8.70 11.60 26.93
N LYS A 2 -8.55 11.37 25.61
CA LYS A 2 -7.48 11.88 24.75
C LYS A 2 -7.98 11.64 23.32
N GLY A 3 -8.86 12.55 22.88
CA GLY A 3 -9.27 12.63 21.49
C GLY A 3 -8.08 13.18 20.72
N THR A 4 -7.36 12.32 20.02
CA THR A 4 -6.47 12.74 18.96
C THR A 4 -7.37 13.25 17.86
N LEU A 5 -7.40 14.57 17.66
CA LEU A 5 -7.98 15.18 16.47
C LEU A 5 -7.19 14.64 15.27
N ALA A 6 -7.57 13.47 14.76
CA ALA A 6 -7.15 13.04 13.44
C ALA A 6 -7.50 14.20 12.53
N LEU A 7 -6.49 14.83 11.93
CA LEU A 7 -6.64 16.03 11.12
C LEU A 7 -7.83 15.80 10.19
N SER A 8 -8.91 16.56 10.38
CA SER A 8 -10.20 16.36 9.70
C SER A 8 -10.09 16.48 8.18
N TYR A 9 -8.97 17.03 7.72
CA TYR A 9 -8.59 17.21 6.34
C TYR A 9 -7.25 16.54 6.03
N ILE A 10 -7.15 15.98 4.83
CA ILE A 10 -5.98 15.26 4.32
C ILE A 10 -5.74 15.61 2.85
N ILE A 11 -4.46 15.62 2.46
CA ILE A 11 -4.06 15.80 1.06
C ILE A 11 -4.39 14.50 0.31
N PRO A 12 -5.18 14.52 -0.76
CA PRO A 12 -5.57 13.30 -1.49
C PRO A 12 -4.40 12.44 -1.97
N LYS A 13 -3.24 13.04 -2.27
CA LYS A 13 -2.00 12.30 -2.57
C LYS A 13 -1.63 11.29 -1.48
N LYS A 14 -1.84 11.61 -0.19
CA LYS A 14 -1.58 10.70 0.92
C LYS A 14 -2.47 9.46 0.87
N TYR A 15 -3.73 9.59 0.46
CA TYR A 15 -4.59 8.42 0.24
C TYR A 15 -4.03 7.50 -0.84
N PHE A 16 -3.53 8.04 -1.96
CA PHE A 16 -2.91 7.20 -2.99
C PHE A 16 -1.66 6.45 -2.51
N TYR A 17 -0.88 7.05 -1.60
CA TYR A 17 0.27 6.38 -1.00
C TYR A 17 -0.12 5.27 -0.03
N ALA A 18 -1.28 5.36 0.62
CA ALA A 18 -1.75 4.36 1.59
C ALA A 18 -2.62 3.26 0.96
N ILE A 19 -3.52 3.61 0.04
CA ILE A 19 -4.47 2.67 -0.59
C ILE A 19 -3.75 1.69 -1.51
N ARG A 20 -2.71 2.12 -2.23
CA ARG A 20 -1.94 1.25 -3.12
C ARG A 20 -1.32 0.06 -2.38
N PRO A 21 -0.52 0.26 -1.31
CA PRO A 21 -0.01 -0.86 -0.53
C PRO A 21 -1.12 -1.65 0.16
N ALA A 22 -2.19 -1.01 0.66
CA ALA A 22 -3.31 -1.74 1.28
C ALA A 22 -4.01 -2.70 0.30
N LEU A 23 -4.30 -2.26 -0.93
CA LEU A 23 -4.84 -3.13 -1.98
C LEU A 23 -3.86 -4.22 -2.42
N ALA A 24 -2.55 -3.90 -2.47
CA ALA A 24 -1.54 -4.91 -2.79
C ALA A 24 -1.46 -6.00 -1.71
N LEU A 25 -1.57 -5.64 -0.43
CA LEU A 25 -1.65 -6.60 0.68
C LEU A 25 -2.88 -7.50 0.55
N ARG A 26 -4.06 -6.91 0.30
CA ARG A 26 -5.28 -7.68 0.03
C ARG A 26 -5.10 -8.64 -1.15
N TRP A 27 -4.50 -8.17 -2.24
CA TRP A 27 -4.20 -8.99 -3.41
C TRP A 27 -3.34 -10.19 -3.07
N LEU A 28 -2.21 -9.98 -2.41
CA LEU A 28 -1.30 -11.06 -2.00
C LEU A 28 -1.97 -12.09 -1.08
N ARG A 29 -2.96 -11.66 -0.30
CA ARG A 29 -3.74 -12.54 0.57
C ARG A 29 -4.80 -13.36 -0.19
N GLU A 30 -5.41 -12.80 -1.23
CA GLU A 30 -6.53 -13.40 -1.95
C GLU A 30 -6.11 -14.15 -3.22
N ARG A 31 -4.88 -13.91 -3.69
CA ARG A 31 -4.45 -14.35 -5.01
C ARG A 31 -3.00 -14.86 -4.99
N PRO A 32 -2.69 -15.89 -5.81
CA PRO A 32 -1.35 -16.46 -5.88
C PRO A 32 -0.39 -15.68 -6.79
N ASP A 33 -0.89 -14.78 -7.63
CA ASP A 33 -0.12 -14.01 -8.61
C ASP A 33 0.30 -12.63 -8.07
N PRO A 34 1.42 -12.05 -8.53
CA PRO A 34 1.88 -10.75 -8.03
C PRO A 34 0.89 -9.63 -8.38
N PRO A 35 0.71 -8.63 -7.49
CA PRO A 35 -0.19 -7.52 -7.72
C PRO A 35 0.27 -6.65 -8.91
N PRO A 36 -0.64 -6.21 -9.78
CA PRO A 36 -0.31 -5.26 -10.84
C PRO A 36 0.11 -3.91 -10.27
N MET A 37 1.05 -3.24 -10.95
CA MET A 37 1.58 -1.95 -10.53
C MET A 37 0.61 -0.77 -10.69
N ASP A 38 -0.37 -0.88 -11.59
CA ASP A 38 -1.35 0.17 -11.81
C ASP A 38 -2.60 -0.01 -10.95
N LEU A 39 -3.00 1.07 -10.29
CA LEU A 39 -4.10 1.08 -9.32
C LEU A 39 -5.45 0.67 -9.94
N PRO A 40 -5.82 1.09 -11.17
CA PRO A 40 -7.06 0.65 -11.80
C PRO A 40 -7.14 -0.87 -12.00
N ARG A 41 -6.08 -1.51 -12.53
CA ARG A 41 -6.05 -2.99 -12.66
C ARG A 41 -6.03 -3.68 -11.31
N LEU A 42 -5.28 -3.15 -10.34
CA LEU A 42 -5.24 -3.70 -8.98
C LEU A 42 -6.63 -3.72 -8.36
N ARG A 43 -7.36 -2.61 -8.46
CA ARG A 43 -8.75 -2.49 -8.01
C ARG A 43 -9.68 -3.45 -8.73
N ALA A 44 -9.60 -3.54 -10.06
CA ALA A 44 -10.49 -4.36 -10.87
C ALA A 44 -10.37 -5.87 -10.60
N GLY A 45 -9.22 -6.33 -10.10
CA GLY A 45 -9.00 -7.75 -9.75
C GLY A 45 -9.35 -8.11 -8.30
N LEU A 46 -9.88 -7.16 -7.51
CA LEU A 46 -10.29 -7.36 -6.12
C LEU A 46 -11.78 -7.14 -5.96
N TRP A 47 -12.37 -7.89 -5.03
CA TRP A 47 -13.71 -7.57 -4.55
C TRP A 47 -13.63 -6.49 -3.47
N LEU A 48 -14.35 -5.39 -3.67
CA LEU A 48 -14.40 -4.25 -2.76
C LEU A 48 -15.85 -3.97 -2.40
N ASP A 49 -16.09 -3.62 -1.13
CA ASP A 49 -17.40 -3.14 -0.70
C ASP A 49 -17.80 -1.91 -1.53
N PRO A 50 -19.09 -1.76 -1.91
CA PRO A 50 -19.52 -0.68 -2.79
C PRO A 50 -19.11 0.72 -2.34
N GLY A 51 -19.15 1.01 -1.03
CA GLY A 51 -18.74 2.31 -0.48
C GLY A 51 -17.24 2.57 -0.59
N LEU A 52 -16.41 1.52 -0.43
CA LEU A 52 -14.97 1.60 -0.61
C LEU A 52 -14.63 1.81 -2.09
N ASP A 53 -15.29 1.06 -2.97
CA ASP A 53 -15.10 1.16 -4.41
C ASP A 53 -15.44 2.56 -4.94
N GLU A 54 -16.59 3.11 -4.53
CA GLU A 54 -17.02 4.46 -4.87
C GLU A 54 -16.07 5.53 -4.31
N ALA A 55 -15.56 5.35 -3.08
CA ALA A 55 -14.59 6.26 -2.49
C ALA A 55 -13.27 6.31 -3.28
N ILE A 56 -12.78 5.15 -3.76
CA ILE A 56 -11.57 5.09 -4.60
C ILE A 56 -11.82 5.73 -5.97
N GLU A 57 -12.99 5.51 -6.57
CA GLU A 57 -13.36 6.13 -7.85
C GLU A 57 -13.37 7.66 -7.74
N ARG A 58 -14.01 8.21 -6.70
CA ARG A 58 -14.04 9.66 -6.47
C ARG A 58 -12.64 10.25 -6.34
N LEU A 59 -11.72 9.57 -5.66
CA LEU A 59 -10.32 10.01 -5.58
C LEU A 59 -9.63 9.99 -6.94
N LEU A 60 -9.84 8.97 -7.76
CA LEU A 60 -9.25 8.84 -9.09
C LEU A 60 -9.74 9.97 -10.03
N VAL A 61 -11.05 10.21 -10.07
CA VAL A 61 -11.65 11.30 -10.86
C VAL A 61 -11.13 12.66 -10.40
N ALA A 62 -11.07 12.89 -9.09
CA ALA A 62 -10.54 14.12 -8.52
C ALA A 62 -9.07 14.34 -8.93
N LYS A 63 -8.27 13.27 -8.99
CA LYS A 63 -6.86 13.31 -9.41
C LYS A 63 -6.69 13.61 -10.89
N SER A 64 -7.57 13.10 -11.75
CA SER A 64 -7.51 13.38 -13.20
C SER A 64 -7.91 14.81 -13.55
N GLY A 65 -8.76 15.46 -12.73
CA GLY A 65 -9.30 16.79 -13.00
C GLY A 65 -8.49 17.96 -12.42
N SER A 66 -7.56 17.74 -11.50
CA SER A 66 -6.78 18.82 -10.88
C SER A 66 -5.35 18.39 -10.53
N SER A 67 -4.36 19.12 -11.06
CA SER A 67 -2.93 18.97 -10.71
C SER A 67 -2.66 19.32 -9.24
N GLU A 68 -3.53 20.14 -8.64
CA GLU A 68 -3.49 20.57 -7.25
C GLU A 68 -4.82 20.27 -6.56
N LEU A 69 -5.02 19.01 -6.22
CA LEU A 69 -6.00 18.65 -5.21
C LEU A 69 -5.57 19.25 -3.87
N GLY A 70 -6.24 20.34 -3.48
CA GLY A 70 -6.17 20.88 -2.13
C GLY A 70 -6.57 19.84 -1.08
N THR A 71 -6.29 20.13 0.19
CA THR A 71 -6.78 19.32 1.31
C THR A 71 -8.28 19.15 1.24
N GLY A 72 -8.76 17.91 1.35
CA GLY A 72 -10.18 17.55 1.42
C GLY A 72 -10.50 16.83 2.73
N PRO A 73 -11.78 16.66 3.09
CA PRO A 73 -12.16 15.93 4.28
C PRO A 73 -11.66 14.49 4.20
N ARG A 74 -11.36 13.89 5.35
CA ARG A 74 -11.06 12.46 5.42
C ARG A 74 -12.26 11.63 4.95
N ILE A 75 -11.97 10.50 4.32
CA ILE A 75 -12.95 9.55 3.81
C ILE A 75 -12.88 8.30 4.69
N GLY A 76 -13.86 8.14 5.57
CA GLY A 76 -13.85 7.11 6.63
C GLY A 76 -13.70 5.68 6.11
N ASP A 77 -14.32 5.35 4.96
CA ASP A 77 -14.19 4.01 4.37
C ASP A 77 -12.76 3.70 3.92
N LEU A 78 -12.02 4.71 3.44
CA LEU A 78 -10.62 4.54 3.04
C LEU A 78 -9.70 4.42 4.25
N ASP A 79 -9.95 5.22 5.28
CA ASP A 79 -9.20 5.15 6.54
C ASP A 79 -9.33 3.76 7.16
N ARG A 80 -10.57 3.30 7.34
CA ARG A 80 -10.90 1.99 7.88
C ARG A 80 -10.24 0.87 7.06
N PHE A 81 -10.39 0.90 5.74
CA PHE A 81 -9.77 -0.11 4.88
C PHE A 81 -8.25 -0.16 5.00
N VAL A 82 -7.57 0.99 4.99
CA VAL A 82 -6.11 1.05 5.14
C VAL A 82 -5.67 0.52 6.50
N GLU A 83 -6.35 0.93 7.57
CA GLU A 83 -6.05 0.49 8.94
C GLU A 83 -6.25 -1.02 9.10
N GLU A 84 -7.34 -1.58 8.55
CA GLU A 84 -7.64 -3.01 8.58
C GLU A 84 -6.57 -3.83 7.83
N GLU A 85 -6.23 -3.49 6.60
CA GLU A 85 -5.23 -4.26 5.82
C GLU A 85 -3.83 -4.18 6.44
N PHE A 86 -3.45 -3.02 7.00
CA PHE A 86 -2.15 -2.89 7.68
C PHE A 86 -2.12 -3.67 8.99
N ALA A 87 -3.21 -3.66 9.76
CA ALA A 87 -3.32 -4.47 10.97
C ALA A 87 -3.22 -5.97 10.66
N LEU A 88 -3.87 -6.43 9.58
CA LEU A 88 -3.76 -7.82 9.11
C LEU A 88 -2.32 -8.16 8.69
N ALA A 89 -1.65 -7.28 7.95
CA ALA A 89 -0.27 -7.48 7.54
C ALA A 89 0.69 -7.56 8.75
N CYS A 90 0.51 -6.70 9.76
CA CYS A 90 1.32 -6.76 10.99
C CYS A 90 1.06 -8.04 11.79
N ALA A 91 -0.17 -8.55 11.81
CA ALA A 91 -0.51 -9.79 12.50
C ALA A 91 0.16 -11.02 11.84
N VAL A 92 0.35 -10.98 10.51
CA VAL A 92 1.04 -12.04 9.75
C VAL A 92 2.56 -11.84 9.77
N GLY A 93 3.03 -10.59 9.73
CA GLY A 93 4.44 -10.19 9.75
C GLY A 93 5.13 -10.32 11.11
N GLY A 94 4.51 -11.01 12.07
CA GLY A 94 5.11 -11.38 13.36
C GLY A 94 6.17 -12.47 13.29
N THR A 95 6.76 -12.71 12.11
CA THR A 95 8.05 -13.40 12.05
C THR A 95 9.11 -12.31 12.08
N ASP A 96 9.82 -12.25 13.20
CA ASP A 96 11.20 -11.76 13.22
C ASP A 96 11.89 -12.46 12.03
N VAL A 97 11.98 -11.77 10.89
CA VAL A 97 12.85 -12.23 9.82
C VAL A 97 14.21 -12.15 10.47
N ASP A 98 14.76 -13.30 10.84
CA ASP A 98 16.06 -13.41 11.46
C ASP A 98 17.01 -12.58 10.60
N HIS A 99 17.33 -11.39 11.10
CA HIS A 99 18.14 -10.43 10.40
C HIS A 99 19.56 -10.93 10.60
N ASP A 100 19.92 -11.93 9.81
CA ASP A 100 21.29 -12.37 9.71
C ASP A 100 22.10 -11.14 9.27
N PRO A 101 22.94 -10.58 10.17
CA PRO A 101 23.65 -9.34 9.90
C PRO A 101 24.62 -9.51 8.72
N ASP A 102 25.01 -10.74 8.40
CA ASP A 102 25.95 -11.06 7.34
C ASP A 102 25.26 -11.28 5.98
N LEU A 103 23.92 -11.41 5.94
CA LEU A 103 23.15 -11.69 4.72
C LEU A 103 23.35 -10.63 3.63
N LEU A 104 23.46 -9.35 4.03
CA LEU A 104 23.71 -8.25 3.10
C LEU A 104 25.12 -8.34 2.51
N ASP A 105 26.10 -8.71 3.33
CA ASP A 105 27.49 -8.87 2.89
C ASP A 105 27.65 -10.08 1.98
N ASP A 106 26.96 -11.19 2.27
CA ASP A 106 26.89 -12.37 1.42
C ASP A 106 26.20 -12.06 0.08
N ALA A 107 25.08 -11.34 0.08
CA ALA A 107 24.41 -10.90 -1.14
C ALA A 107 25.32 -9.98 -1.98
N ASN A 108 26.04 -9.07 -1.33
CA ASN A 108 26.99 -8.17 -1.99
C ASN A 108 28.19 -8.93 -2.57
N ARG A 109 28.69 -9.98 -1.90
CA ARG A 109 29.76 -10.84 -2.42
C ARG A 109 29.32 -11.51 -3.72
N VAL A 110 28.18 -12.20 -3.69
CA VAL A 110 27.62 -12.90 -4.87
C VAL A 110 27.37 -11.92 -6.02
N PHE A 111 26.81 -10.74 -5.73
CA PHE A 111 26.58 -9.72 -6.74
C PHE A 111 27.88 -9.28 -7.42
N ARG A 112 28.97 -9.08 -6.66
CA ARG A 112 30.27 -8.69 -7.21
C ARG A 112 30.89 -9.81 -8.04
N GLU A 113 30.84 -11.06 -7.59
CA GLU A 113 31.32 -12.22 -8.36
C GLU A 113 30.64 -12.31 -9.74
N ILE A 114 29.33 -12.05 -9.81
CA ILE A 114 28.56 -12.06 -11.07
C ILE A 114 28.93 -10.88 -11.97
N VAL A 115 29.11 -9.69 -11.40
CA VAL A 115 29.38 -8.46 -12.17
C VAL A 115 30.83 -8.39 -12.65
N ASP A 116 31.76 -8.85 -11.83
CA ASP A 116 33.20 -8.84 -12.13
C ASP A 116 33.61 -10.01 -13.04
N GLY A 117 32.73 -11.01 -13.21
CA GLY A 117 32.87 -12.07 -14.23
C GLY A 117 33.73 -13.26 -13.81
N ASP A 118 33.83 -13.54 -12.51
CA ASP A 118 34.63 -14.65 -11.95
C ASP A 118 33.89 -16.01 -11.95
N LEU A 119 32.91 -16.20 -12.85
CA LEU A 119 32.15 -17.45 -13.06
C LEU A 119 32.43 -18.10 -14.43
#